data_AF-A0A397JAI6-F1
#
_entry.id   AF-A0A397JAI6-F1
#
_cell.length_a   1.000
_cell.length_b   1.000
_cell.length_c   1.000
_cell.angle_alpha   90.00
_cell.angle_beta   90.00
_cell.angle_gamma   90.00
#
_symmetry.space_group_name_H-M   'P 1'
#
loop_
_entity.id
_entity.type
_entity.pdbx_description
1 polymer ?
#
loop_
_entity_poly.entity_id
_entity_poly.type
_entity_poly.pdbx_seq_one_letter_code
_entity_poly.pdbx_strand_id
1 'polypeptide(L)'
;MINESTMKTLINESKQSNKLTKKRIKKSIKNNCNKSRIILFLLFILIITIVTLISIILSKNPFMFIRPHCKAQYGKSSLLETFNTLGKLETGMMDNNNEEYKVINYLGFTGKYQFGEAILKDLGYYQPKDNIFYNNGSDKNNWLGTFTGKYGCNNYQDFLMNKQNVQEIAIREEFQYNFNILNSTQNNNNNDNNNNNNNNNNNNNNRTLLSFINKPFKFTGGCNISVNGYLIKNITMAGLLAAAHLVGAINVNNALLNGVAPCDERKTSMTSYLEDFDECDFSEYDVNEAVTNNNNK
;
A
#
# COMPACT_ATOMS: atom_id res chain seq x y z
N MET A 1 19.67 86.26 -20.10
CA MET A 1 20.60 85.46 -19.26
C MET A 1 19.96 85.27 -17.90
N ILE A 2 19.63 84.04 -17.51
CA ILE A 2 19.26 83.75 -16.12
C ILE A 2 20.53 83.89 -15.30
N ASN A 3 20.55 84.77 -14.28
CA ASN A 3 21.76 84.96 -13.49
C ASN A 3 22.06 83.73 -12.63
N GLU A 4 23.33 83.52 -12.31
CA GLU A 4 23.81 82.33 -11.59
C GLU A 4 23.11 82.15 -10.22
N SER A 5 22.71 83.24 -9.58
CA SER A 5 21.97 83.22 -8.32
C SER A 5 20.57 82.62 -8.50
N THR A 6 19.84 83.00 -9.55
CA THR A 6 18.51 82.46 -9.85
C THR A 6 18.58 80.97 -10.21
N MET A 7 19.63 80.54 -10.92
CA MET A 7 19.84 79.13 -11.26
C MET A 7 20.13 78.26 -10.02
N LYS A 8 20.93 78.77 -9.07
CA LYS A 8 21.22 78.08 -7.79
C LYS A 8 19.97 77.93 -6.92
N THR A 9 19.11 78.94 -6.89
CA THR A 9 17.83 78.87 -6.13
C THR A 9 16.90 77.79 -6.69
N LEU A 10 16.71 77.74 -8.01
CA LEU A 10 15.85 76.73 -8.66
C LEU A 10 16.38 75.30 -8.46
N ILE A 11 17.71 75.11 -8.48
CA ILE A 11 18.33 73.81 -8.19
C ILE A 11 18.10 73.38 -6.74
N ASN A 12 18.19 74.32 -5.78
CA ASN A 12 17.94 74.02 -4.38
C ASN A 12 16.45 73.72 -4.11
N GLU A 13 15.53 74.44 -4.73
CA GLU A 13 14.09 74.18 -4.65
C GLU A 13 13.73 72.82 -5.24
N SER A 14 14.32 72.43 -6.38
CA SER A 14 14.09 71.10 -6.96
C SER A 14 14.65 69.97 -6.09
N LYS A 15 15.84 70.17 -5.48
CA LYS A 15 16.42 69.22 -4.52
C LYS A 15 15.56 69.08 -3.27
N GLN A 16 15.01 70.18 -2.76
CA GLN A 16 14.16 70.21 -1.58
C GLN A 16 12.78 69.58 -1.84
N SER A 17 12.19 69.87 -2.99
CA SER A 17 10.97 69.20 -3.48
C SER A 17 11.18 67.69 -3.60
N ASN A 18 12.25 67.24 -4.25
CA ASN A 18 12.58 65.81 -4.35
C ASN A 18 12.78 65.14 -2.99
N LYS A 19 13.39 65.83 -2.02
CA LYS A 19 13.57 65.32 -0.65
C LYS A 19 12.23 65.20 0.09
N LEU A 20 11.33 66.17 -0.07
CA LEU A 20 9.98 66.15 0.50
C LEU A 20 9.13 65.03 -0.11
N THR A 21 9.20 64.83 -1.42
CA THR A 21 8.52 63.75 -2.14
C THR A 21 9.00 62.38 -1.68
N LYS A 22 10.32 62.15 -1.59
CA LYS A 22 10.89 60.92 -1.03
C LYS A 22 10.45 60.67 0.42
N LYS A 23 10.36 61.73 1.24
CA LYS A 23 9.91 61.63 2.65
C LYS A 23 8.42 61.29 2.75
N ARG A 24 7.58 61.87 1.89
CA ARG A 24 6.14 61.54 1.78
C ARG A 24 5.92 60.10 1.32
N ILE A 25 6.66 59.63 0.32
CA ILE A 25 6.60 58.24 -0.15
C ILE A 25 7.03 57.27 0.96
N LYS A 26 8.16 57.52 1.64
CA LYS A 26 8.60 56.69 2.78
C LYS A 26 7.58 56.68 3.93
N LYS A 27 6.93 57.81 4.23
CA LYS A 27 5.89 57.90 5.27
C LYS A 27 4.61 57.15 4.85
N SER A 28 4.21 57.24 3.58
CA SER A 28 3.07 56.50 3.03
C SER A 28 3.30 54.98 3.07
N ILE A 29 4.49 54.53 2.68
CA ILE A 29 4.90 53.12 2.79
C ILE A 29 4.92 52.66 4.26
N LYS A 30 5.46 53.48 5.17
CA LYS A 30 5.49 53.16 6.62
C LYS A 30 4.09 53.10 7.25
N ASN A 31 3.14 53.92 6.78
CA ASN A 31 1.78 53.97 7.33
C ASN A 31 0.85 52.89 6.74
N ASN A 32 1.09 52.44 5.50
CA ASN A 32 0.26 51.41 4.85
C ASN A 32 0.83 49.98 4.94
N CYS A 33 2.10 49.83 5.28
CA CYS A 33 2.77 48.54 5.46
C CYS A 33 2.62 48.09 6.93
N ASN A 34 1.41 47.69 7.31
CA ASN A 34 1.21 47.04 8.61
C ASN A 34 1.87 45.66 8.51
N LYS A 35 3.09 45.52 9.04
CA LYS A 35 3.86 44.25 9.02
C LYS A 35 3.00 43.07 9.46
N SER A 36 2.10 43.26 10.43
CA SER A 36 1.16 42.23 10.88
C SER A 36 0.20 41.78 9.77
N ARG A 37 -0.34 42.70 8.96
CA ARG A 37 -1.21 42.37 7.81
C ARG A 37 -0.46 41.65 6.69
N ILE A 38 0.80 42.01 6.44
CA ILE A 38 1.63 41.31 5.45
C ILE A 38 1.96 39.90 5.93
N ILE A 39 2.34 39.75 7.21
CA ILE A 39 2.57 38.44 7.82
C ILE A 39 1.31 37.59 7.74
N LEU A 40 0.13 38.15 8.07
CA LEU A 40 -1.14 37.44 7.98
C LEU A 40 -1.47 37.00 6.55
N PHE A 41 -1.21 37.86 5.56
CA PHE A 41 -1.40 37.53 4.14
C PHE A 41 -0.45 36.43 3.68
N LEU A 42 0.83 36.46 4.09
CA LEU A 42 1.79 35.40 3.78
C LEU A 42 1.42 34.07 4.44
N LEU A 43 0.94 34.09 5.70
CA LEU A 43 0.43 32.91 6.37
C LEU A 43 -0.80 32.34 5.66
N PHE A 44 -1.70 33.20 5.19
CA PHE A 44 -2.86 32.78 4.42
C PHE A 44 -2.47 32.11 3.09
N ILE A 45 -1.51 32.69 2.35
CA ILE A 45 -0.96 32.05 1.14
C ILE A 45 -0.33 30.70 1.47
N LEU A 46 0.48 30.62 2.53
CA LEU A 46 1.10 29.37 2.96
C LEU A 46 0.05 28.29 3.25
N ILE A 47 -1.01 28.64 4.00
CA ILE A 47 -2.12 27.73 4.29
C ILE A 47 -2.79 27.26 2.99
N ILE A 48 -3.08 28.17 2.05
CA ILE A 48 -3.65 27.79 0.75
C ILE A 48 -2.73 26.81 0.01
N THR A 49 -1.43 27.11 -0.05
CA THR A 49 -0.48 26.22 -0.75
C THR A 49 -0.44 24.83 -0.12
N ILE A 50 -0.43 24.74 1.21
CA ILE A 50 -0.46 23.47 1.94
C ILE A 50 -1.76 22.72 1.65
N VAL A 51 -2.92 23.39 1.72
CA VAL A 51 -4.22 22.79 1.43
C VAL A 51 -4.28 22.28 -0.01
N THR A 52 -3.84 23.06 -0.99
CA THR A 52 -3.81 22.63 -2.40
C THR A 52 -2.90 21.42 -2.61
N LEU A 53 -1.74 21.38 -1.95
CA LEU A 53 -0.83 20.25 -2.03
C LEU A 53 -1.45 18.98 -1.43
N ILE A 54 -2.06 19.10 -0.25
CA ILE A 54 -2.78 17.98 0.40
C ILE A 54 -3.91 17.49 -0.50
N SER A 55 -4.70 18.38 -1.09
CA SER A 55 -5.78 18.00 -2.02
C SER A 55 -5.27 17.25 -3.25
N ILE A 56 -4.13 17.66 -3.82
CA ILE A 56 -3.49 16.96 -4.96
C ILE A 56 -2.96 15.59 -4.54
N ILE A 57 -2.43 15.45 -3.32
CA ILE A 57 -1.97 14.17 -2.80
C ILE A 57 -3.16 13.23 -2.59
N LEU A 58 -4.22 13.71 -1.92
CA LEU A 58 -5.43 12.95 -1.64
C LEU A 58 -6.24 12.61 -2.89
N SER A 59 -6.18 13.42 -3.96
CA SER A 59 -6.83 13.08 -5.21
C SER A 59 -6.13 11.93 -5.96
N LYS A 60 -4.84 11.71 -5.69
CA LYS A 60 -4.08 10.57 -6.24
C LYS A 60 -4.18 9.32 -5.39
N ASN A 61 -4.12 9.48 -4.07
CA ASN A 61 -4.27 8.39 -3.12
C ASN A 61 -5.08 8.87 -1.90
N PRO A 62 -6.41 8.75 -1.93
CA PRO A 62 -7.27 9.12 -0.80
C PRO A 62 -6.99 8.28 0.46
N PHE A 63 -6.32 7.14 0.32
CA PHE A 63 -6.05 6.20 1.41
C PHE A 63 -4.68 6.40 2.08
N MET A 64 -3.94 7.44 1.69
CA MET A 64 -2.60 7.72 2.24
C MET A 64 -2.63 7.93 3.77
N PHE A 65 -3.69 8.50 4.32
CA PHE A 65 -3.83 8.74 5.76
C PHE A 65 -4.92 7.89 6.43
N ILE A 66 -5.92 7.45 5.67
CA ILE A 66 -7.05 6.66 6.18
C ILE A 66 -7.16 5.41 5.33
N ARG A 67 -6.79 4.27 5.92
CA ARG A 67 -6.90 2.98 5.24
C ARG A 67 -8.38 2.56 5.16
N PRO A 68 -8.84 2.04 4.02
CA PRO A 68 -10.17 1.43 3.92
C PRO A 68 -10.21 0.16 4.77
N HIS A 69 -11.31 -0.04 5.48
CA HIS A 69 -11.61 -1.30 6.17
C HIS A 69 -12.62 -2.11 5.35
N CYS A 70 -12.36 -3.41 5.22
CA CYS A 70 -13.26 -4.35 4.59
C CYS A 70 -14.46 -4.58 5.51
N LYS A 71 -15.67 -4.39 4.98
CA LYS A 71 -16.93 -4.57 5.74
C LYS A 71 -17.96 -5.26 4.88
N ALA A 72 -18.35 -6.48 5.26
CA ALA A 72 -19.33 -7.26 4.51
C ALA A 72 -19.95 -8.37 5.35
N GLN A 73 -21.07 -8.93 4.85
CA GLN A 73 -21.60 -10.18 5.37
C GLN A 73 -20.68 -11.37 5.02
N TYR A 74 -20.61 -12.33 5.94
CA TYR A 74 -19.87 -13.59 5.79
C TYR A 74 -20.06 -14.28 4.43
N GLY A 75 -19.00 -14.93 3.94
CA GLY A 75 -19.00 -15.77 2.74
C GLY A 75 -18.67 -14.97 1.48
N LYS A 76 -19.24 -15.36 0.33
CA LYS A 76 -18.93 -14.77 -0.99
C LYS A 76 -18.96 -13.24 -1.07
N SER A 77 -19.90 -12.57 -0.39
CA SER A 77 -19.92 -11.09 -0.35
C SER A 77 -18.69 -10.51 0.32
N SER A 78 -18.25 -11.12 1.42
CA SER A 78 -17.03 -10.73 2.11
C SER A 78 -15.76 -11.04 1.31
N LEU A 79 -15.74 -12.16 0.59
CA LEU A 79 -14.64 -12.46 -0.32
C LEU A 79 -14.51 -11.40 -1.44
N LEU A 80 -15.62 -10.95 -2.01
CA LEU A 80 -15.60 -9.89 -3.02
C LEU A 80 -15.14 -8.55 -2.45
N GLU A 81 -15.67 -8.16 -1.28
CA GLU A 81 -15.25 -6.90 -0.64
C GLU A 81 -13.78 -6.94 -0.19
N THR A 82 -13.27 -8.13 0.12
CA THR A 82 -11.85 -8.34 0.43
C THR A 82 -11.00 -7.98 -0.78
N PHE A 83 -11.34 -8.47 -1.98
CA PHE A 83 -10.59 -8.11 -3.19
C PHE A 83 -10.73 -6.61 -3.53
N ASN A 84 -11.91 -6.02 -3.36
CA ASN A 84 -12.10 -4.59 -3.58
C ASN A 84 -11.25 -3.74 -2.61
N THR A 85 -11.24 -4.10 -1.33
CA THR A 85 -10.46 -3.41 -0.30
C THR A 85 -8.96 -3.59 -0.52
N LEU A 86 -8.54 -4.80 -0.87
CA LEU A 86 -7.16 -5.09 -1.22
C LEU A 86 -6.70 -4.24 -2.40
N GLY A 87 -7.48 -4.18 -3.49
CA GLY A 87 -7.15 -3.35 -4.65
C GLY A 87 -6.99 -1.87 -4.31
N LYS A 88 -7.84 -1.32 -3.43
CA LYS A 88 -7.72 0.06 -2.93
C LYS A 88 -6.42 0.28 -2.14
N LEU A 89 -6.04 -0.69 -1.30
CA LEU A 89 -4.80 -0.64 -0.52
C LEU A 89 -3.56 -0.72 -1.41
N GLU A 90 -3.56 -1.61 -2.39
CA GLU A 90 -2.42 -1.86 -3.27
C GLU A 90 -2.17 -0.72 -4.26
N THR A 91 -3.24 -0.15 -4.82
CA THR A 91 -3.15 0.90 -5.85
C THR A 91 -3.25 2.32 -5.31
N GLY A 92 -3.88 2.49 -4.13
CA GLY A 92 -4.31 3.80 -3.66
C GLY A 92 -5.48 4.38 -4.46
N MET A 93 -6.12 3.64 -5.36
CA MET A 93 -7.18 4.14 -6.24
C MET A 93 -8.57 3.73 -5.76
N MET A 94 -9.57 4.57 -6.06
CA MET A 94 -10.97 4.16 -6.00
C MET A 94 -11.29 3.25 -7.19
N ASP A 95 -12.22 2.31 -7.01
CA ASP A 95 -12.74 1.46 -8.10
C ASP A 95 -13.73 2.27 -8.95
N ASN A 96 -13.18 3.10 -9.85
CA ASN A 96 -13.96 3.84 -10.82
C ASN A 96 -13.23 3.89 -12.16
N ASN A 97 -13.63 2.97 -13.05
CA ASN A 97 -13.23 2.87 -14.47
C ASN A 97 -12.13 1.86 -14.82
N ASN A 98 -11.89 0.82 -14.01
CA ASN A 98 -10.93 -0.26 -14.31
C ASN A 98 -9.48 0.23 -14.54
N GLU A 99 -9.14 1.45 -14.11
CA GLU A 99 -7.79 1.99 -14.24
C GLU A 99 -6.84 1.38 -13.21
N GLU A 100 -7.37 0.84 -12.11
CA GLU A 100 -6.62 0.14 -11.08
C GLU A 100 -5.87 -1.08 -11.64
N TYR A 101 -6.41 -1.76 -12.66
CA TYR A 101 -5.76 -2.89 -13.34
C TYR A 101 -4.52 -2.51 -14.13
N LYS A 102 -4.32 -1.22 -14.42
CA LYS A 102 -3.18 -0.71 -15.20
C LYS A 102 -2.09 -0.07 -14.35
N VAL A 103 -2.25 -0.08 -13.02
CA VAL A 103 -1.30 0.55 -12.10
C VAL A 103 0.00 -0.22 -12.04
N ILE A 104 1.11 0.44 -12.30
CA ILE A 104 2.45 -0.14 -12.20
C ILE A 104 3.27 0.73 -11.25
N ASN A 105 3.83 0.13 -10.21
CA ASN A 105 4.71 0.86 -9.30
C ASN A 105 6.17 0.89 -9.78
N TYR A 106 7.03 1.65 -9.08
CA TYR A 106 8.43 1.85 -9.48
C TYR A 106 9.29 0.57 -9.43
N LEU A 107 8.85 -0.48 -8.72
CA LEU A 107 9.47 -1.82 -8.68
C LEU A 107 8.83 -2.78 -9.71
N GLY A 108 7.95 -2.29 -10.57
CA GLY A 108 7.34 -3.07 -11.64
C GLY A 108 6.22 -4.01 -11.23
N PHE A 109 5.76 -3.99 -9.97
CA PHE A 109 4.55 -4.74 -9.60
C PHE A 109 3.34 -4.14 -10.31
N THR A 110 2.45 -5.01 -10.79
CA THR A 110 1.51 -4.66 -11.84
C THR A 110 0.05 -4.96 -11.50
N GLY A 111 -0.82 -4.03 -11.86
CA GLY A 111 -2.26 -4.14 -11.80
C GLY A 111 -2.90 -3.93 -10.43
N LYS A 112 -4.19 -4.27 -10.35
CA LYS A 112 -5.07 -3.94 -9.21
C LYS A 112 -4.54 -4.52 -7.91
N TYR A 113 -3.93 -5.70 -7.98
CA TYR A 113 -3.38 -6.43 -6.85
C TYR A 113 -1.85 -6.39 -6.81
N GLN A 114 -1.22 -5.49 -7.59
CA GLN A 114 0.24 -5.29 -7.60
C GLN A 114 1.02 -6.62 -7.68
N PHE A 115 0.71 -7.46 -8.67
CA PHE A 115 1.38 -8.75 -8.84
C PHE A 115 2.85 -8.61 -9.20
N GLY A 116 3.68 -9.50 -8.65
CA GLY A 116 5.08 -9.68 -9.03
C GLY A 116 5.31 -10.92 -9.91
N GLU A 117 6.49 -10.99 -10.54
CA GLU A 117 6.90 -12.12 -11.39
C GLU A 117 6.93 -13.45 -10.61
N ALA A 118 7.30 -13.42 -9.33
CA ALA A 118 7.43 -14.61 -8.48
C ALA A 118 6.09 -15.34 -8.30
N ILE A 119 5.04 -14.62 -7.87
CA ILE A 119 3.74 -15.25 -7.66
C ILE A 119 3.09 -15.68 -8.98
N LEU A 120 3.22 -14.89 -10.05
CA LEU A 120 2.71 -15.30 -11.36
C LEU A 120 3.46 -16.49 -11.96
N LYS A 121 4.74 -16.68 -11.60
CA LYS A 121 5.48 -17.90 -11.89
C LYS A 121 4.90 -19.08 -11.14
N ASP A 122 4.68 -18.96 -9.84
CA ASP A 122 4.20 -20.06 -9.00
C ASP A 122 2.75 -20.45 -9.33
N LEU A 123 1.94 -19.50 -9.80
CA LEU A 123 0.60 -19.74 -10.33
C LEU A 123 0.59 -20.23 -11.79
N GLY A 124 1.74 -20.24 -12.47
CA GLY A 124 1.88 -20.76 -13.84
C GLY A 124 1.41 -19.81 -14.96
N TYR A 125 1.22 -18.52 -14.68
CA TYR A 125 0.95 -17.50 -15.71
C TYR A 125 2.21 -17.05 -16.44
N TYR A 126 3.36 -17.16 -15.78
CA TYR A 126 4.59 -16.51 -16.23
C TYR A 126 5.82 -17.42 -16.07
N GLN A 127 6.74 -17.35 -17.01
CA GLN A 127 8.05 -18.00 -16.92
C GLN A 127 9.13 -16.93 -16.99
N PRO A 128 9.78 -16.58 -15.87
CA PRO A 128 10.87 -15.60 -15.86
C PRO A 128 12.03 -16.07 -16.72
N LYS A 129 12.63 -15.13 -17.47
CA LYS A 129 13.82 -15.41 -18.26
C LYS A 129 14.99 -15.77 -17.34
N ASP A 130 15.67 -16.88 -17.63
CA ASP A 130 16.83 -17.38 -16.87
C ASP A 130 16.53 -17.60 -15.36
N ASN A 131 15.25 -17.78 -15.00
CA ASN A 131 14.78 -17.82 -13.62
C ASN A 131 15.13 -16.55 -12.80
N ILE A 132 15.35 -15.41 -13.46
CA ILE A 132 15.65 -14.12 -12.83
C ILE A 132 14.36 -13.31 -12.66
N PHE A 133 14.08 -12.89 -11.44
CA PHE A 133 12.93 -12.05 -11.09
C PHE A 133 13.21 -11.26 -9.81
N TYR A 134 12.25 -10.44 -9.38
CA TYR A 134 12.40 -9.62 -8.18
C TYR A 134 12.83 -10.43 -6.94
N ASN A 135 13.84 -9.95 -6.20
CA ASN A 135 14.48 -10.65 -5.07
C ASN A 135 15.13 -12.02 -5.43
N ASN A 136 15.24 -12.35 -6.71
CA ASN A 136 15.97 -13.50 -7.22
C ASN A 136 16.79 -13.11 -8.47
N GLY A 137 17.84 -12.33 -8.26
CA GLY A 137 18.73 -11.85 -9.31
C GLY A 137 18.29 -10.53 -9.99
N SER A 138 17.16 -9.95 -9.60
CA SER A 138 16.69 -8.64 -10.07
C SER A 138 16.24 -7.74 -8.92
N ASP A 139 16.45 -6.44 -9.07
CA ASP A 139 16.02 -5.38 -8.14
C ASP A 139 14.59 -4.87 -8.39
N LYS A 140 13.95 -5.36 -9.46
CA LYS A 140 12.54 -5.07 -9.80
C LYS A 140 11.92 -6.16 -10.66
N ASN A 141 10.61 -6.09 -10.85
CA ASN A 141 9.88 -6.93 -11.79
C ASN A 141 10.09 -6.38 -13.21
N ASN A 142 10.89 -7.06 -14.02
CA ASN A 142 11.28 -6.58 -15.35
C ASN A 142 10.43 -7.17 -16.48
N TRP A 143 9.70 -8.25 -16.22
CA TRP A 143 8.81 -8.90 -17.18
C TRP A 143 9.52 -9.36 -18.47
N LEU A 144 10.79 -9.80 -18.39
CA LEU A 144 11.64 -10.17 -19.55
C LEU A 144 11.46 -11.60 -20.09
N GLY A 145 10.82 -12.46 -19.31
CA GLY A 145 10.35 -13.80 -19.69
C GLY A 145 9.03 -13.81 -20.46
N THR A 146 8.30 -14.91 -20.39
CA THR A 146 7.14 -15.19 -21.25
C THR A 146 5.89 -15.57 -20.46
N PHE A 147 4.75 -15.01 -20.84
CA PHE A 147 3.45 -15.46 -20.37
C PHE A 147 3.05 -16.78 -21.04
N THR A 148 2.36 -17.65 -20.31
CA THR A 148 2.13 -19.05 -20.72
C THR A 148 0.87 -19.24 -21.58
N GLY A 149 0.00 -18.23 -21.69
CA GLY A 149 -1.32 -18.36 -22.31
C GLY A 149 -2.42 -18.80 -21.34
N LYS A 150 -2.10 -19.07 -20.06
CA LYS A 150 -3.07 -19.49 -19.04
C LYS A 150 -4.23 -18.48 -18.97
N TYR A 151 -5.47 -18.98 -19.05
CA TYR A 151 -6.70 -18.17 -19.11
C TYR A 151 -6.68 -17.07 -20.18
N GLY A 152 -6.10 -17.36 -21.35
CA GLY A 152 -6.08 -16.41 -22.47
C GLY A 152 -5.09 -15.26 -22.32
N CYS A 153 -4.22 -15.30 -21.30
CA CYS A 153 -3.17 -14.31 -21.07
C CYS A 153 -1.87 -14.69 -21.77
N ASN A 154 -1.66 -14.17 -22.97
CA ASN A 154 -0.53 -14.58 -23.83
C ASN A 154 0.68 -13.65 -23.71
N ASN A 155 0.53 -12.48 -23.09
CA ASN A 155 1.58 -11.47 -22.97
C ASN A 155 1.28 -10.50 -21.82
N TYR A 156 2.25 -9.65 -21.51
CA TYR A 156 2.14 -8.66 -20.44
C TYR A 156 0.96 -7.69 -20.63
N GLN A 157 0.66 -7.30 -21.87
CA GLN A 157 -0.45 -6.40 -22.16
C GLN A 157 -1.81 -7.07 -21.89
N ASP A 158 -1.95 -8.36 -22.22
CA ASP A 158 -3.15 -9.13 -21.88
C ASP A 158 -3.37 -9.12 -20.35
N PHE A 159 -2.30 -9.29 -19.56
CA PHE A 159 -2.37 -9.24 -18.10
C PHE A 159 -2.76 -7.84 -17.59
N LEU A 160 -2.07 -6.79 -18.06
CA LEU A 160 -2.28 -5.41 -17.64
C LEU A 160 -3.68 -4.88 -18.00
N MET A 161 -4.21 -5.31 -19.15
CA MET A 161 -5.56 -4.94 -19.57
C MET A 161 -6.66 -5.79 -18.92
N ASN A 162 -6.29 -6.64 -17.95
CA ASN A 162 -7.17 -7.59 -17.29
C ASN A 162 -8.02 -8.39 -18.30
N LYS A 163 -7.40 -8.82 -19.41
CA LYS A 163 -8.09 -9.54 -20.48
C LYS A 163 -8.71 -10.81 -19.91
N GLN A 164 -9.98 -11.07 -20.23
CA GLN A 164 -10.74 -12.20 -19.69
C GLN A 164 -10.72 -12.27 -18.15
N ASN A 165 -10.65 -11.12 -17.48
CA ASN A 165 -10.57 -11.02 -16.01
C ASN A 165 -9.35 -11.74 -15.41
N VAL A 166 -8.23 -11.85 -16.14
CA VAL A 166 -7.07 -12.63 -15.68
C VAL A 166 -6.52 -12.20 -14.31
N GLN A 167 -6.52 -10.91 -13.97
CA GLN A 167 -6.06 -10.45 -12.64
C GLN A 167 -7.03 -10.89 -11.53
N GLU A 168 -8.33 -10.90 -11.80
CA GLU A 168 -9.36 -11.38 -10.86
C GLU A 168 -9.30 -12.89 -10.66
N ILE A 169 -8.89 -13.64 -11.69
CA ILE A 169 -8.67 -15.09 -11.59
C ILE A 169 -7.38 -15.35 -10.80
N ALA A 170 -6.29 -14.65 -11.14
CA ALA A 170 -4.99 -14.82 -10.52
C ALA A 170 -5.02 -14.54 -9.01
N ILE A 171 -5.74 -13.52 -8.54
CA ILE A 171 -5.81 -13.21 -7.09
C ILE A 171 -6.56 -14.30 -6.31
N ARG A 172 -7.56 -14.94 -6.94
CA ARG A 172 -8.29 -16.07 -6.32
C ARG A 172 -7.41 -17.31 -6.24
N GLU A 173 -6.65 -17.58 -7.29
CA GLU A 173 -5.65 -18.65 -7.28
C GLU A 173 -4.54 -18.37 -6.26
N GLU A 174 -4.08 -17.13 -6.12
CA GLU A 174 -3.13 -16.72 -5.08
C GLU A 174 -3.70 -16.95 -3.68
N PHE A 175 -4.94 -16.54 -3.42
CA PHE A 175 -5.60 -16.78 -2.14
C PHE A 175 -5.70 -18.26 -1.82
N GLN A 176 -6.03 -19.11 -2.81
CA GLN A 176 -6.04 -20.56 -2.64
C GLN A 176 -4.63 -21.12 -2.41
N TYR A 177 -3.63 -20.65 -3.16
CA TYR A 177 -2.23 -21.03 -3.01
C TYR A 177 -1.72 -20.70 -1.59
N ASN A 178 -1.95 -19.48 -1.14
CA ASN A 178 -1.60 -19.03 0.21
C ASN A 178 -2.36 -19.83 1.27
N PHE A 179 -3.67 -20.06 1.10
CA PHE A 179 -4.46 -20.91 2.00
C PHE A 179 -3.83 -22.31 2.17
N ASN A 180 -3.39 -22.93 1.08
CA ASN A 180 -2.75 -24.24 1.12
C ASN A 180 -1.41 -24.24 1.87
N ILE A 181 -0.58 -23.20 1.71
CA ILE A 181 0.67 -23.04 2.49
C ILE A 181 0.35 -22.86 3.98
N LEU A 182 -0.62 -21.98 4.25
CA LEU A 182 -1.10 -21.67 5.59
C LEU A 182 -1.61 -22.93 6.31
N ASN A 183 -2.31 -23.82 5.60
CA ASN A 183 -2.80 -25.08 6.13
C ASN A 183 -1.73 -26.18 6.23
N SER A 184 -0.74 -26.20 5.32
CA SER A 184 0.26 -27.28 5.22
C SER A 184 1.49 -27.14 6.13
N THR A 185 1.70 -25.99 6.79
CA THR A 185 2.88 -25.72 7.65
C THR A 185 2.89 -26.55 8.95
N GLN A 186 2.17 -27.67 9.00
CA GLN A 186 2.26 -28.70 10.03
C GLN A 186 3.44 -29.70 9.83
N ASN A 187 4.00 -29.84 8.62
CA ASN A 187 4.84 -31.01 8.32
C ASN A 187 6.36 -30.77 8.21
N ASN A 188 6.86 -29.53 8.10
CA ASN A 188 8.29 -29.30 7.82
C ASN A 188 9.19 -29.15 9.06
N ASN A 189 8.63 -29.13 10.27
CA ASN A 189 9.44 -29.19 11.50
C ASN A 189 9.78 -30.63 11.93
N ASN A 190 9.37 -31.65 11.15
CA ASN A 190 9.68 -33.06 11.42
C ASN A 190 10.78 -33.64 10.51
N ASN A 191 11.39 -32.83 9.62
CA ASN A 191 12.52 -33.26 8.79
C ASN A 191 13.89 -32.89 9.41
N ASP A 192 13.96 -32.82 10.75
CA ASP A 192 15.22 -33.12 11.41
C ASP A 192 15.45 -34.63 11.26
N ASN A 193 16.36 -34.99 10.35
CA ASN A 193 16.99 -36.30 10.29
C ASN A 193 17.73 -36.58 11.60
N ASN A 194 16.99 -36.93 12.65
CA ASN A 194 17.49 -37.62 13.82
C ASN A 194 16.80 -38.97 13.88
N ASN A 195 17.43 -39.94 13.21
CA ASN A 195 17.42 -41.32 13.67
C ASN A 195 17.98 -41.33 15.10
N ASN A 196 17.12 -41.13 16.08
CA ASN A 196 17.35 -41.59 17.44
C ASN A 196 16.00 -41.93 18.06
N ASN A 197 15.74 -43.23 18.13
CA ASN A 197 14.79 -43.82 19.05
C ASN A 197 15.03 -43.24 20.45
N ASN A 198 14.05 -42.50 20.98
CA ASN A 198 13.71 -42.57 22.39
C ASN A 198 12.30 -42.02 22.65
N ASN A 199 11.58 -42.81 23.42
CA ASN A 199 10.22 -42.59 23.88
C ASN A 199 10.04 -41.29 24.70
N ASN A 200 8.78 -40.86 24.67
CA ASN A 200 8.04 -40.11 25.67
C ASN A 200 8.06 -38.58 25.62
N ASN A 201 6.81 -38.08 25.58
CA ASN A 201 6.36 -36.72 25.83
C ASN A 201 6.75 -35.68 24.79
N ASN A 202 5.95 -35.57 23.74
CA ASN A 202 5.75 -34.30 23.07
C ASN A 202 4.25 -34.03 22.91
N ASN A 203 3.71 -33.24 23.83
CA ASN A 203 2.53 -32.41 23.57
C ASN A 203 2.89 -31.42 22.45
N ASN A 204 3.04 -31.90 21.22
CA ASN A 204 3.14 -31.05 20.05
C ASN A 204 1.73 -30.51 19.84
N ASN A 205 1.49 -29.32 20.38
CA ASN A 205 0.29 -28.54 20.12
C ASN A 205 0.26 -28.24 18.62
N ASN A 206 -0.34 -29.16 17.85
CA ASN A 206 -0.66 -29.05 16.43
C ASN A 206 -1.67 -27.90 16.25
N ARG A 207 -1.21 -26.65 16.40
CA ARG A 207 -2.02 -25.48 16.07
C ARG A 207 -2.02 -25.32 14.57
N THR A 208 -3.09 -25.78 13.94
CA THR A 208 -3.45 -25.35 12.58
C THR A 208 -3.62 -23.84 12.58
N LEU A 209 -3.37 -23.16 11.45
CA LEU A 209 -3.65 -21.72 11.36
C LEU A 209 -5.12 -21.40 11.64
N LEU A 210 -6.02 -22.32 11.28
CA LEU A 210 -7.44 -22.31 11.65
C LEU A 210 -7.67 -22.15 13.16
N SER A 211 -6.71 -22.54 14.01
CA SER A 211 -6.82 -22.35 15.46
C SER A 211 -6.76 -20.88 15.90
N PHE A 212 -6.25 -19.97 15.06
CA PHE A 212 -6.21 -18.53 15.31
C PHE A 212 -7.43 -17.78 14.76
N ILE A 213 -8.13 -18.36 13.79
CA ILE A 213 -9.33 -17.75 13.20
C ILE A 213 -10.41 -17.55 14.28
N ASN A 214 -11.11 -16.42 14.21
CA ASN A 214 -12.17 -16.01 15.12
C ASN A 214 -11.71 -15.87 16.59
N LYS A 215 -10.43 -15.52 16.79
CA LYS A 215 -9.85 -15.29 18.11
C LYS A 215 -9.02 -14.01 18.15
N PRO A 216 -8.95 -13.36 19.32
CA PRO A 216 -8.00 -12.30 19.55
C PRO A 216 -6.58 -12.87 19.60
N PHE A 217 -5.62 -12.12 19.06
CA PHE A 217 -4.20 -12.47 19.13
C PHE A 217 -3.34 -11.24 19.38
N LYS A 218 -2.42 -11.36 20.33
CA LYS A 218 -1.52 -10.27 20.71
C LYS A 218 -0.12 -10.52 20.17
N PHE A 219 0.30 -9.68 19.22
CA PHE A 219 1.68 -9.60 18.79
C PHE A 219 2.50 -8.87 19.85
N THR A 220 3.67 -9.40 20.19
CA THR A 220 4.55 -8.87 21.24
C THR A 220 5.73 -8.08 20.68
N GLY A 221 5.99 -8.18 19.38
CA GLY A 221 7.03 -7.41 18.72
C GLY A 221 6.90 -7.42 17.19
N GLY A 222 7.85 -6.77 16.53
CA GLY A 222 7.90 -6.68 15.08
C GLY A 222 7.56 -5.29 14.54
N CYS A 223 7.17 -5.26 13.26
CA CYS A 223 6.92 -4.05 12.50
C CYS A 223 5.83 -3.17 13.13
N ASN A 224 6.18 -1.93 13.50
CA ASN A 224 5.24 -0.97 14.09
C ASN A 224 4.51 -1.49 15.34
N ILE A 225 5.10 -2.45 16.05
CA ILE A 225 4.55 -2.99 17.31
C ILE A 225 5.19 -2.27 18.49
N SER A 226 4.35 -1.70 19.35
CA SER A 226 4.80 -1.02 20.57
C SER A 226 5.36 -2.00 21.60
N VAL A 227 6.10 -1.50 22.60
CA VAL A 227 6.61 -2.30 23.73
C VAL A 227 5.51 -3.06 24.50
N ASN A 228 4.28 -2.55 24.48
CA ASN A 228 3.14 -3.19 25.13
C ASN A 228 2.48 -4.27 24.25
N GLY A 229 3.04 -4.53 23.07
CA GLY A 229 2.45 -5.35 22.03
C GLY A 229 1.32 -4.63 21.28
N TYR A 230 0.62 -5.40 20.46
CA TYR A 230 -0.52 -4.95 19.68
C TYR A 230 -1.55 -6.09 19.57
N LEU A 231 -2.80 -5.79 19.88
CA LEU A 231 -3.88 -6.78 19.95
C LEU A 231 -4.76 -6.68 18.70
N ILE A 232 -4.74 -7.73 17.89
CA ILE A 232 -5.77 -7.97 16.88
C ILE A 232 -6.97 -8.58 17.60
N LYS A 233 -8.14 -7.95 17.53
CA LYS A 233 -9.34 -8.41 18.23
C LYS A 233 -9.91 -9.67 17.60
N ASN A 234 -9.85 -9.75 16.28
CA ASN A 234 -10.40 -10.85 15.51
C ASN A 234 -9.50 -11.15 14.32
N ILE A 235 -8.93 -12.35 14.26
CA ILE A 235 -8.25 -12.84 13.06
C ILE A 235 -9.29 -13.52 12.17
N THR A 236 -9.46 -13.04 10.94
CA THR A 236 -10.38 -13.61 9.94
C THR A 236 -9.62 -14.32 8.82
N MET A 237 -10.31 -15.14 8.02
CA MET A 237 -9.73 -15.71 6.80
C MET A 237 -9.29 -14.61 5.82
N ALA A 238 -10.10 -13.55 5.70
CA ALA A 238 -9.77 -12.40 4.86
C ALA A 238 -8.47 -11.73 5.28
N GLY A 239 -8.32 -11.43 6.58
CA GLY A 239 -7.10 -10.81 7.11
C GLY A 239 -5.87 -11.69 6.93
N LEU A 240 -5.99 -13.01 7.16
CA LEU A 240 -4.87 -13.93 6.98
C LEU A 240 -4.40 -14.01 5.52
N LEU A 241 -5.33 -14.09 4.56
CA LEU A 241 -4.98 -14.19 3.15
C LEU A 241 -4.50 -12.85 2.58
N ALA A 242 -5.08 -11.73 3.02
CA ALA A 242 -4.59 -10.40 2.66
C ALA A 242 -3.19 -10.15 3.25
N ALA A 243 -2.94 -10.55 4.51
CA ALA A 243 -1.61 -10.50 5.09
C ALA A 243 -0.62 -11.42 4.35
N ALA A 244 -1.06 -12.60 3.91
CA ALA A 244 -0.24 -13.52 3.13
C ALA A 244 0.09 -12.98 1.73
N HIS A 245 -0.82 -12.24 1.11
CA HIS A 245 -0.55 -11.50 -0.12
C HIS A 245 0.55 -10.43 0.11
N LEU A 246 0.48 -9.71 1.24
CA LEU A 246 1.46 -8.66 1.56
C LEU A 246 2.87 -9.19 1.85
N VAL A 247 2.99 -10.19 2.74
CA VAL A 247 4.31 -10.63 3.26
C VAL A 247 4.66 -12.09 2.94
N GLY A 248 3.79 -12.81 2.24
CA GLY A 248 3.90 -14.26 1.99
C GLY A 248 3.34 -15.11 3.12
N ALA A 249 2.63 -16.19 2.76
CA ALA A 249 1.99 -17.12 3.70
C ALA A 249 2.93 -17.73 4.75
N ILE A 250 4.17 -18.08 4.38
CA ILE A 250 5.16 -18.62 5.32
C ILE A 250 5.48 -17.62 6.44
N ASN A 251 5.62 -16.34 6.10
CA ASN A 251 5.92 -15.30 7.07
C ASN A 251 4.73 -15.03 8.00
N VAL A 252 3.49 -15.12 7.50
CA VAL A 252 2.28 -15.05 8.33
C VAL A 252 2.25 -16.19 9.35
N ASN A 253 2.53 -17.42 8.92
CA ASN A 253 2.60 -18.57 9.83
C ASN A 253 3.66 -18.36 10.91
N ASN A 254 4.88 -18.00 10.52
CA ASN A 254 5.96 -17.73 11.47
C ASN A 254 5.56 -16.66 12.48
N ALA A 255 4.93 -15.57 12.02
CA ALA A 255 4.49 -14.47 12.85
C ALA A 255 3.44 -14.87 13.90
N LEU A 256 2.49 -15.74 13.55
CA LEU A 256 1.45 -16.22 14.46
C LEU A 256 1.98 -17.27 15.45
N LEU A 257 3.02 -18.01 15.07
CA LEU A 257 3.69 -18.96 15.96
C LEU A 257 4.59 -18.26 16.99
N ASN A 258 5.35 -17.24 16.56
CA ASN A 258 6.33 -16.58 17.42
C ASN A 258 5.84 -15.25 18.04
N GLY A 259 4.70 -14.71 17.59
CA GLY A 259 4.15 -13.44 18.06
C GLY A 259 4.86 -12.19 17.53
N VAL A 260 5.66 -12.30 16.47
CA VAL A 260 6.47 -11.21 15.89
C VAL A 260 6.00 -10.89 14.47
N ALA A 261 5.43 -9.71 14.27
CA ALA A 261 4.88 -9.30 12.98
C ALA A 261 5.96 -8.77 12.00
N PRO A 262 6.06 -9.29 10.76
CA PRO A 262 6.98 -8.75 9.75
C PRO A 262 6.45 -7.46 9.11
N CYS A 263 7.35 -6.73 8.43
CA CYS A 263 6.97 -5.69 7.47
C CYS A 263 7.11 -6.23 6.04
N ASP A 264 6.39 -5.61 5.11
CA ASP A 264 6.81 -5.59 3.71
C ASP A 264 8.00 -4.64 3.48
N GLU A 265 8.37 -4.46 2.23
CA GLU A 265 9.47 -3.58 1.80
C GLU A 265 9.15 -2.10 1.98
N ARG A 266 7.86 -1.72 1.99
CA ARG A 266 7.38 -0.36 2.22
C ARG A 266 7.16 -0.04 3.70
N LYS A 267 7.54 -0.94 4.62
CA LYS A 267 7.34 -0.81 6.07
C LYS A 267 5.87 -0.81 6.50
N THR A 268 4.99 -1.36 5.67
CA THR A 268 3.63 -1.73 6.05
C THR A 268 3.68 -3.00 6.88
N SER A 269 3.08 -2.94 8.08
CA SER A 269 3.04 -4.08 8.98
C SER A 269 1.99 -5.08 8.53
N MET A 270 2.31 -6.37 8.63
CA MET A 270 1.34 -7.45 8.48
C MET A 270 0.09 -7.24 9.37
N THR A 271 0.25 -6.68 10.58
CA THR A 271 -0.88 -6.44 11.48
C THR A 271 -1.85 -5.38 10.97
N SER A 272 -1.41 -4.47 10.11
CA SER A 272 -2.31 -3.50 9.47
C SER A 272 -3.31 -4.23 8.58
N TYR A 273 -2.89 -5.25 7.82
CA TYR A 273 -3.80 -6.05 6.99
C TYR A 273 -4.66 -7.01 7.83
N LEU A 274 -4.20 -7.44 9.01
CA LEU A 274 -5.09 -8.15 9.92
C LEU A 274 -6.21 -7.24 10.46
N GLU A 275 -5.92 -5.97 10.72
CA GLU A 275 -6.90 -4.98 11.20
C GLU A 275 -7.82 -4.44 10.08
N ASP A 276 -7.29 -4.18 8.89
CA ASP A 276 -8.08 -3.67 7.76
C ASP A 276 -9.17 -4.66 7.31
N PHE A 277 -9.05 -5.95 7.66
CA PHE A 277 -9.93 -7.02 7.20
C PHE A 277 -10.61 -7.80 8.34
N ASP A 278 -10.59 -7.29 9.58
CA ASP A 278 -11.12 -7.98 10.76
C ASP A 278 -12.66 -8.09 10.83
N GLU A 279 -13.36 -7.33 9.98
CA GLU A 279 -14.82 -7.32 9.77
C GLU A 279 -15.26 -8.06 8.49
N CYS A 280 -14.33 -8.68 7.77
CA CYS A 280 -14.61 -9.54 6.61
C CYS A 280 -14.18 -10.98 6.91
N ASP A 281 -15.06 -11.95 6.71
CA ASP A 281 -14.74 -13.36 6.91
C ASP A 281 -15.49 -14.28 5.94
N PHE A 282 -14.87 -15.41 5.61
CA PHE A 282 -15.39 -16.43 4.70
C PHE A 282 -14.70 -17.76 4.96
N SER A 283 -15.25 -18.84 4.42
CA SER A 283 -14.75 -20.20 4.64
C SER A 283 -13.73 -20.62 3.59
N GLU A 284 -13.06 -21.75 3.85
CA GLU A 284 -12.31 -22.49 2.82
C GLU A 284 -13.17 -22.81 1.59
N TYR A 285 -14.46 -23.12 1.79
CA TYR A 285 -15.37 -23.38 0.68
C TYR A 285 -15.47 -22.19 -0.27
N ASP A 286 -15.60 -20.97 0.26
CA ASP A 286 -15.67 -19.75 -0.56
C ASP A 286 -14.37 -19.52 -1.35
N VAL A 287 -13.20 -19.79 -0.75
CA VAL A 287 -11.89 -19.68 -1.41
C VAL A 287 -11.77 -20.68 -2.56
N ASN A 288 -12.11 -21.94 -2.30
CA ASN A 288 -12.04 -23.00 -3.32
C ASN A 288 -13.06 -22.80 -4.44
N GLU A 289 -14.29 -22.39 -4.10
CA GLU A 289 -15.36 -22.11 -5.06
C GLU A 289 -14.98 -20.93 -5.99
N ALA A 290 -14.27 -19.93 -5.46
CA ALA A 290 -13.86 -18.77 -6.25
C ALA A 290 -12.93 -19.12 -7.41
N VAL A 291 -12.12 -20.18 -7.27
CA VAL A 291 -11.26 -20.67 -8.35
C VAL A 291 -12.05 -21.53 -9.34
N THR A 292 -12.94 -22.40 -8.87
CA THR A 292 -13.67 -23.33 -9.75
C THR A 292 -14.71 -22.65 -10.62
N ASN A 293 -15.47 -21.68 -10.10
CA ASN A 293 -16.56 -21.03 -10.83
C ASN A 293 -16.10 -20.07 -11.94
N ASN A 294 -14.85 -19.59 -11.89
CA ASN A 294 -14.29 -18.73 -12.94
C ASN A 294 -13.69 -19.52 -14.12
N ASN A 295 -13.51 -20.84 -13.99
CA ASN A 295 -13.05 -21.70 -15.07
C ASN A 295 -14.14 -22.00 -16.13
N ASN A 296 -15.39 -21.59 -15.87
CA ASN A 296 -16.57 -21.94 -16.65
C ASN A 296 -17.21 -20.75 -17.40
N LYS A 297 -16.52 -19.61 -17.55
CA LYS A 297 -17.01 -18.44 -18.29
C LYS A 297 -16.00 -17.90 -19.28
#